data_AF-A0A838FSN2-F1
#
_entry.id   AF-A0A838FSN2-F1
#
_cell.length_a   1.000
_cell.length_b   1.000
_cell.length_c   1.000
_cell.angle_alpha   90.00
_cell.angle_beta   90.00
_cell.angle_gamma   90.00
#
_symmetry.space_group_name_H-M   'P 1'
#
loop_
_entity.id
_entity.type
_entity.pdbx_description
1 polymer ?
#
loop_
_entity_poly.entity_id
_entity_poly.type
_entity_poly.pdbx_seq_one_letter_code
_entity_poly.pdbx_strand_id
1 'polypeptide(L)'
;MSSVSLRRVANSPPKPLLLFDGDCHFCRRWIERWRQMTGDAVDYATSREQGANFPEIPPEEFANAVQLVETDGRVYGAAEAVFRSLGYARGGRWLRWCYERVPGFAAVTETGYRAVAKNRMLASAGTRLLWGHDVRLPTYSLTRRIFLHALGLVFLCAFLSVWVQVDGLFGSRGILPVSEFLPAVAAHLGDGAAYELPTLFWWNSSDAFLHVVCGAGTLASLLLLAGLLPLPAIAVAFVSYLSLTIAGQTFFSFQWDILLLETAFLALFFAPARWWLWGRSGAARVSRVGLFLLKLLLFKLMFMSGVVKLTSGDDSWWELTALNYHYETQPLPTVLGWWAHQAPEWFGKFSTAVLHFVEIVVPFFIWMPRRVRLLGAGLLIGLQVLIALTGNYAFFNLLTIALCLLLIDDATWRKLTRRRTRV
;
A
#
# COMPACT_ATOMS: atom_id res chain seq x y z
N MET A 1 24.49 -31.28 -17.49
CA MET A 1 24.90 -30.19 -18.40
C MET A 1 24.45 -30.58 -19.80
N SER A 2 23.24 -30.20 -20.17
CA SER A 2 22.70 -30.50 -21.51
C SER A 2 22.95 -29.28 -22.38
N SER A 3 23.79 -29.44 -23.40
CA SER A 3 24.12 -28.43 -24.40
C SER A 3 22.87 -27.99 -25.16
N VAL A 4 22.25 -26.89 -24.72
CA VAL A 4 21.29 -26.16 -25.56
C VAL A 4 22.13 -25.56 -26.69
N SER A 5 22.00 -26.09 -27.90
CA SER A 5 22.64 -25.47 -29.06
C SER A 5 22.13 -24.05 -29.17
N LEU A 6 23.01 -23.06 -28.96
CA LEU A 6 22.69 -21.64 -29.14
C LEU A 6 22.38 -21.41 -30.62
N ARG A 7 21.09 -21.55 -30.99
CA ARG A 7 20.61 -21.28 -32.33
C ARG A 7 20.83 -19.80 -32.62
N ARG A 8 21.33 -19.51 -33.82
CA ARG A 8 21.49 -18.14 -34.32
C ARG A 8 20.67 -17.94 -35.59
N VAL A 9 20.07 -16.76 -35.73
CA VAL A 9 19.37 -16.34 -36.95
C VAL A 9 20.30 -15.51 -37.83
N ALA A 10 20.13 -15.60 -39.15
CA ALA A 10 20.89 -14.79 -40.10
C ALA A 10 20.45 -13.31 -40.06
N ASN A 11 19.15 -13.06 -39.96
CA ASN A 11 18.58 -11.71 -39.90
C ASN A 11 18.38 -11.28 -38.45
N SER A 12 19.41 -10.68 -37.84
CA SER A 12 19.31 -10.17 -36.46
C SER A 12 18.46 -8.89 -36.40
N PRO A 13 17.52 -8.76 -35.44
CA PRO A 13 16.70 -7.57 -35.31
C PRO A 13 17.50 -6.40 -34.72
N PRO A 14 17.13 -5.13 -35.02
CA PRO A 14 17.82 -3.94 -34.50
C PRO A 14 17.61 -3.74 -32.99
N LYS A 15 16.60 -4.39 -32.42
CA LYS A 15 16.29 -4.44 -30.99
C LYS A 15 15.95 -5.87 -30.59
N PRO A 16 16.16 -6.27 -29.31
CA PRO A 16 15.71 -7.57 -28.83
C PRO A 16 14.22 -7.74 -29.12
N LEU A 17 13.86 -8.84 -29.81
CA LEU A 17 12.51 -9.10 -30.27
C LEU A 17 11.97 -10.37 -29.62
N LEU A 18 10.87 -10.24 -28.87
CA LEU A 18 10.17 -11.38 -28.28
C LEU A 18 8.97 -11.76 -29.14
N LEU A 19 9.06 -12.95 -29.74
CA LEU A 19 8.04 -13.59 -30.56
C LEU A 19 7.19 -14.53 -29.69
N PHE A 20 5.88 -14.48 -29.89
CA PHE A 20 4.95 -15.33 -29.15
C PHE A 20 3.78 -15.78 -30.02
N ASP A 21 3.15 -16.87 -29.60
CA ASP A 21 1.90 -17.36 -30.18
C ASP A 21 0.79 -16.32 -29.97
N GLY A 22 0.32 -15.78 -31.10
CA GLY A 22 -0.75 -14.83 -31.16
C GLY A 22 -2.05 -15.38 -30.58
N ASP A 23 -2.39 -16.65 -30.69
CA ASP A 23 -3.75 -17.12 -30.37
C ASP A 23 -3.95 -17.47 -28.88
N CYS A 24 -2.86 -17.59 -28.12
CA CYS A 24 -2.92 -17.88 -26.70
C CYS A 24 -3.34 -16.66 -25.85
N HIS A 25 -4.56 -16.68 -25.31
CA HIS A 25 -5.08 -15.64 -24.40
C HIS A 25 -4.22 -15.44 -23.13
N PHE A 26 -3.56 -16.49 -22.63
CA PHE A 26 -2.63 -16.37 -21.50
C PHE A 26 -1.40 -15.55 -21.91
N CYS A 27 -0.76 -15.92 -23.02
CA CYS A 27 0.41 -15.23 -23.55
C CYS A 27 0.10 -13.75 -23.81
N ARG A 28 -0.96 -13.44 -24.57
CA ARG A 28 -1.35 -12.04 -24.87
C ARG A 28 -1.43 -11.15 -23.62
N ARG A 29 -2.01 -11.65 -22.54
CA ARG A 29 -2.13 -10.90 -21.28
C ARG A 29 -0.77 -10.62 -20.65
N TRP A 30 0.07 -11.64 -20.50
CA TRP A 30 1.38 -11.49 -19.85
C TRP A 30 2.38 -10.73 -20.71
N ILE A 31 2.32 -10.88 -22.04
CA ILE A 31 3.09 -10.06 -22.99
C ILE A 31 2.79 -8.57 -22.78
N GLU A 32 1.53 -8.18 -22.66
CA GLU A 32 1.18 -6.77 -22.45
C GLU A 32 1.75 -6.23 -21.12
N ARG A 33 1.83 -7.06 -20.09
CA ARG A 33 2.49 -6.70 -18.83
C ARG A 33 4.01 -6.57 -19.01
N TRP A 34 4.66 -7.50 -19.71
CA TRP A 34 6.10 -7.47 -19.94
C TRP A 34 6.50 -6.30 -20.83
N ARG A 35 5.71 -6.01 -21.87
CA ARG A 35 5.86 -4.83 -22.72
C ARG A 35 5.87 -3.53 -21.91
N GLN A 36 4.98 -3.39 -20.93
CA GLN A 36 5.01 -2.23 -20.01
C GLN A 36 6.24 -2.19 -19.09
N MET A 37 6.80 -3.35 -18.73
CA MET A 37 7.98 -3.43 -17.88
C MET A 37 9.26 -3.08 -18.64
N THR A 38 9.41 -3.57 -19.87
CA THR A 38 10.58 -3.34 -20.71
C THR A 38 10.53 -1.99 -21.43
N GLY A 39 9.34 -1.41 -21.63
CA GLY A 39 9.19 -0.18 -22.43
C GLY A 39 9.75 -0.40 -23.84
N ASP A 40 10.48 0.59 -24.35
CA ASP A 40 11.02 0.57 -25.72
C ASP A 40 12.31 -0.26 -25.89
N ALA A 41 12.73 -0.98 -24.84
CA ALA A 41 13.97 -1.76 -24.82
C ALA A 41 13.82 -3.17 -25.45
N VAL A 42 12.59 -3.68 -25.56
CA VAL A 42 12.28 -4.98 -26.17
C VAL A 42 11.04 -4.83 -27.03
N ASP A 43 11.12 -5.25 -28.29
CA ASP A 43 9.99 -5.30 -29.19
C ASP A 43 9.22 -6.62 -29.03
N TYR A 44 7.92 -6.59 -29.26
CA TYR A 44 7.06 -7.77 -29.12
C TYR A 44 6.18 -7.89 -30.36
N ALA A 45 6.29 -9.02 -31.06
CA ALA A 45 5.50 -9.32 -32.24
C ALA A 45 4.94 -10.74 -32.16
N THR A 46 3.84 -10.99 -32.87
CA THR A 46 3.33 -12.35 -33.00
C THR A 46 4.17 -13.13 -34.02
N SER A 47 4.26 -14.45 -33.84
CA SER A 47 4.92 -15.31 -34.83
C SER A 47 4.26 -15.25 -36.21
N ARG A 48 2.98 -14.87 -36.31
CA ARG A 48 2.29 -14.67 -37.60
C ARG A 48 2.74 -13.39 -38.33
N GLU A 49 3.10 -12.35 -37.58
CA GLU A 49 3.55 -11.06 -38.16
C GLU A 49 5.01 -11.09 -38.60
N GLN A 50 5.89 -11.66 -37.77
CA GLN A 50 7.35 -11.58 -38.00
C GLN A 50 8.07 -12.94 -37.97
N GLY A 51 7.38 -14.05 -37.71
CA GLY A 51 8.02 -15.38 -37.67
C GLY A 51 8.60 -15.81 -39.02
N ALA A 52 8.01 -15.36 -40.14
CA ALA A 52 8.55 -15.63 -41.48
C ALA A 52 9.94 -15.02 -41.71
N ASN A 53 10.34 -14.00 -40.93
CA ASN A 53 11.67 -13.39 -41.01
C ASN A 53 12.77 -14.26 -40.36
N PHE A 54 12.39 -15.32 -39.65
CA PHE A 54 13.28 -16.21 -38.90
C PHE A 54 13.02 -17.68 -39.24
N PRO A 55 13.30 -18.11 -40.49
CA PRO A 55 13.03 -19.48 -40.96
C PRO A 55 13.81 -20.55 -40.19
N GLU A 56 14.87 -20.17 -39.46
CA GLU A 56 15.67 -21.04 -38.62
C GLU A 56 14.91 -21.52 -37.37
N ILE A 57 13.79 -20.87 -37.01
CA ILE A 57 12.93 -21.25 -35.90
C ILE A 57 11.74 -22.06 -36.43
N PRO A 58 11.63 -23.36 -36.11
CA PRO A 58 10.51 -24.18 -36.55
C PRO A 58 9.16 -23.59 -36.12
N PRO A 59 8.12 -23.64 -36.98
CA PRO A 59 6.78 -23.16 -36.64
C PRO A 59 6.21 -23.75 -35.34
N GLU A 60 6.52 -25.02 -35.06
CA GLU A 60 6.09 -25.73 -33.85
C GLU A 60 6.67 -25.12 -32.56
N GLU A 61 7.88 -24.56 -32.63
CA GLU A 61 8.52 -23.94 -31.46
C GLU A 61 7.81 -22.64 -31.05
N PHE A 62 7.27 -21.89 -32.01
CA PHE A 62 6.44 -20.72 -31.73
C PHE A 62 5.11 -21.11 -31.09
N ALA A 63 4.53 -22.25 -31.48
CA ALA A 63 3.30 -22.75 -30.88
C ALA A 63 3.53 -23.19 -29.43
N ASN A 64 4.70 -23.74 -29.12
CA ASN A 64 5.02 -24.35 -27.82
C ASN A 64 5.59 -23.36 -26.80
N ALA A 65 6.38 -22.37 -27.23
CA ALA A 65 7.05 -21.43 -26.35
C ALA A 65 7.24 -20.05 -26.98
N VAL A 66 7.41 -19.04 -26.12
CA VAL A 66 7.89 -17.72 -26.55
C VAL A 66 9.37 -17.81 -26.92
N GLN A 67 9.78 -17.02 -27.89
CA GLN A 67 11.14 -16.99 -28.42
C GLN A 67 11.67 -15.56 -28.33
N LEU A 68 12.86 -15.37 -27.77
CA LEU A 68 13.56 -14.09 -27.75
C LEU A 68 14.72 -14.17 -28.74
N VAL A 69 14.73 -13.25 -29.71
CA VAL A 69 15.84 -13.05 -30.63
C VAL A 69 16.62 -11.82 -30.17
N GLU A 70 17.86 -12.00 -29.74
CA GLU A 70 18.76 -10.90 -29.36
C GLU A 70 19.39 -10.23 -30.60
N THR A 71 19.94 -9.04 -30.42
CA THR A 71 20.55 -8.24 -31.50
C THR A 71 21.83 -8.86 -32.07
N ASP A 72 22.42 -9.83 -31.36
CA ASP A 72 23.58 -10.62 -31.83
C ASP A 72 23.17 -11.90 -32.59
N GLY A 73 21.86 -12.04 -32.85
CA GLY A 73 21.25 -13.15 -33.57
C GLY A 73 20.97 -14.38 -32.72
N ARG A 74 21.32 -14.40 -31.42
CA ARG A 74 21.05 -15.57 -30.56
C ARG A 74 19.57 -15.69 -30.26
N VAL A 75 19.07 -16.93 -30.31
CA VAL A 75 17.70 -17.28 -30.00
C VAL A 75 17.64 -18.01 -28.66
N TYR A 76 16.73 -17.57 -27.80
CA TYR A 76 16.40 -18.22 -26.54
C TYR A 76 14.91 -18.50 -26.49
N GLY A 77 14.51 -19.63 -25.90
CA GLY A 77 13.11 -20.05 -25.79
C GLY A 77 12.59 -20.06 -24.37
N ALA A 78 11.29 -20.31 -24.22
CA ALA A 78 10.64 -20.69 -22.97
C ALA A 78 10.90 -19.74 -21.78
N ALA A 79 11.33 -20.24 -20.62
CA ALA A 79 11.55 -19.39 -19.45
C ALA A 79 12.77 -18.48 -19.67
N GLU A 80 13.83 -18.99 -20.29
CA GLU A 80 15.03 -18.19 -20.60
C GLU A 80 14.70 -16.92 -21.39
N ALA A 81 13.87 -17.03 -22.43
CA ALA A 81 13.39 -15.88 -23.20
C ALA A 81 12.69 -14.82 -22.32
N VAL A 82 11.87 -15.27 -21.35
CA VAL A 82 11.16 -14.39 -20.43
C VAL A 82 12.14 -13.71 -19.45
N PHE A 83 13.04 -14.45 -18.81
CA PHE A 83 13.98 -13.87 -17.84
C PHE A 83 15.01 -12.95 -18.52
N ARG A 84 15.48 -13.28 -19.73
CA ARG A 84 16.37 -12.41 -20.51
C ARG A 84 15.68 -11.14 -20.96
N SER A 85 14.47 -11.22 -21.51
CA SER A 85 13.69 -10.04 -21.93
C SER A 85 13.39 -9.12 -20.75
N LEU A 86 12.97 -9.67 -19.60
CA LEU A 86 12.76 -8.90 -18.38
C LEU A 86 14.07 -8.33 -17.80
N GLY A 87 15.23 -8.90 -18.15
CA GLY A 87 16.55 -8.34 -17.85
C GLY A 87 16.77 -6.93 -18.40
N TYR A 88 16.11 -6.58 -19.51
CA TYR A 88 16.14 -5.24 -20.10
C TYR A 88 15.21 -4.24 -19.39
N ALA A 89 14.29 -4.70 -18.53
CA ALA A 89 13.45 -3.80 -17.75
C ALA A 89 14.28 -3.02 -16.72
N ARG A 90 13.84 -1.81 -16.37
CA ARG A 90 14.54 -0.98 -15.37
C ARG A 90 14.51 -1.67 -13.99
N GLY A 91 15.69 -2.06 -13.51
CA GLY A 91 15.84 -2.86 -12.28
C GLY A 91 15.55 -4.36 -12.46
N GLY A 92 15.51 -4.85 -13.71
CA GLY A 92 15.26 -6.27 -14.04
C GLY A 92 16.52 -7.11 -14.21
N ARG A 93 17.72 -6.52 -14.20
CA ARG A 93 19.01 -7.24 -14.38
C ARG A 93 19.20 -8.42 -13.43
N TRP A 94 18.69 -8.32 -12.20
CA TRP A 94 18.77 -9.40 -11.22
C TRP A 94 17.97 -10.64 -11.64
N LEU A 95 16.87 -10.49 -12.40
CA LEU A 95 16.07 -11.61 -12.91
C LEU A 95 16.89 -12.48 -13.87
N ARG A 96 17.60 -11.83 -14.80
CA ARG A 96 18.54 -12.49 -15.71
C ARG A 96 19.69 -13.12 -14.92
N TRP A 97 20.27 -12.39 -13.98
CA TRP A 97 21.34 -12.90 -13.12
C TRP A 97 20.92 -14.15 -12.32
N CYS A 98 19.70 -14.18 -11.76
CA CYS A 98 19.15 -15.33 -11.07
C CYS A 98 19.06 -16.53 -12.00
N TYR A 99 18.56 -16.32 -13.22
CA TYR A 99 18.46 -17.38 -14.23
C TYR A 99 19.84 -17.95 -14.61
N GLU A 100 20.84 -17.09 -14.78
CA GLU A 100 22.17 -17.50 -15.25
C GLU A 100 23.07 -18.04 -14.13
N ARG A 101 22.91 -17.61 -12.87
CA ARG A 101 23.90 -17.85 -11.80
C ARG A 101 23.38 -18.57 -10.56
N VAL A 102 22.08 -18.58 -10.29
CA VAL A 102 21.57 -19.24 -9.08
C VAL A 102 21.36 -20.73 -9.38
N PRO A 103 22.06 -21.64 -8.68
CA PRO A 103 21.91 -23.07 -8.89
C PRO A 103 20.45 -23.52 -8.73
N GLY A 104 19.96 -24.32 -9.68
CA GLY A 104 18.59 -24.83 -9.67
C GLY A 104 17.50 -23.86 -10.16
N PHE A 105 17.76 -22.55 -10.23
CA PHE A 105 16.74 -21.57 -10.63
C PHE A 105 16.26 -21.78 -12.07
N ALA A 106 17.17 -21.98 -13.02
CA ALA A 106 16.81 -22.25 -14.41
C ALA A 106 15.96 -23.53 -14.53
N ALA A 107 16.32 -24.60 -13.83
CA ALA A 107 15.58 -25.87 -13.84
C ALA A 107 14.15 -25.71 -13.30
N VAL A 108 13.99 -25.01 -12.16
CA VAL A 108 12.69 -24.76 -11.54
C VAL A 108 11.81 -23.90 -12.45
N THR A 109 12.36 -22.82 -12.99
CA THR A 109 11.61 -21.88 -13.83
C THR A 109 11.22 -22.47 -15.19
N GLU A 110 12.08 -23.27 -15.81
CA GLU A 110 11.75 -24.02 -17.03
C GLU A 110 10.69 -25.10 -16.77
N THR A 111 10.78 -25.80 -15.64
CA THR A 111 9.74 -26.78 -15.24
C THR A 111 8.39 -26.08 -15.03
N GLY A 112 8.38 -24.95 -14.34
CA GLY A 112 7.20 -24.11 -14.16
C GLY A 112 6.63 -23.60 -15.49
N TYR A 113 7.49 -23.11 -16.38
CA TYR A 113 7.08 -22.67 -17.72
C TYR A 113 6.42 -23.80 -18.49
N ARG A 114 7.03 -25.00 -18.51
CA ARG A 114 6.48 -26.18 -19.21
C ARG A 114 5.14 -26.60 -18.62
N ALA A 115 4.97 -26.57 -17.30
CA ALA A 115 3.70 -26.87 -16.64
C ALA A 115 2.60 -25.87 -17.07
N VAL A 116 2.92 -24.57 -17.13
CA VAL A 116 2.01 -23.53 -17.62
C VAL A 116 1.71 -23.69 -19.11
N ALA A 117 2.71 -23.98 -19.93
CA ALA A 117 2.58 -24.16 -21.37
C ALA A 117 1.74 -25.40 -21.73
N LYS A 118 1.82 -26.48 -20.94
CA LYS A 118 0.95 -27.66 -21.06
C LYS A 118 -0.49 -27.39 -20.59
N ASN A 119 -0.67 -26.51 -19.59
CA ASN A 119 -1.96 -26.24 -18.95
C ASN A 119 -2.46 -24.80 -19.19
N ARG A 120 -2.28 -24.25 -20.40
CA ARG A 120 -2.57 -22.84 -20.73
C ARG A 120 -4.00 -22.40 -20.36
N MET A 121 -4.99 -23.28 -20.53
CA MET A 121 -6.38 -22.99 -20.17
C MET A 121 -6.56 -22.80 -18.66
N LEU A 122 -6.04 -23.74 -17.85
CA LEU A 122 -6.07 -23.65 -16.39
C LEU A 122 -5.26 -22.46 -15.89
N ALA A 123 -4.07 -22.22 -16.45
CA ALA A 123 -3.25 -21.06 -16.12
C ALA A 123 -3.96 -19.73 -16.47
N SER A 124 -4.68 -19.67 -17.59
CA SER A 124 -5.51 -18.52 -17.98
C SER A 124 -6.71 -18.34 -17.05
N ALA A 125 -7.32 -19.43 -16.57
CA ALA A 125 -8.39 -19.39 -15.58
C ALA A 125 -7.88 -18.88 -14.21
N GLY A 126 -6.77 -19.43 -13.72
CA GLY A 126 -6.13 -18.98 -12.47
C GLY A 126 -5.67 -17.52 -12.54
N THR A 127 -5.08 -17.10 -13.66
CA THR A 127 -4.72 -15.68 -13.89
C THR A 127 -5.96 -14.79 -13.84
N ARG A 128 -7.08 -15.20 -14.46
CA ARG A 128 -8.35 -14.46 -14.38
C ARG A 128 -8.91 -14.43 -12.97
N LEU A 129 -8.81 -15.52 -12.22
CA LEU A 129 -9.29 -15.61 -10.85
C LEU A 129 -8.52 -14.66 -9.92
N LEU A 130 -7.20 -14.57 -10.06
CA LEU A 130 -6.31 -13.83 -9.15
C LEU A 130 -6.05 -12.37 -9.59
N TRP A 131 -5.86 -12.11 -10.90
CA TRP A 131 -5.61 -10.75 -11.43
C TRP A 131 -6.84 -10.10 -12.08
N GLY A 132 -7.80 -10.91 -12.58
CA GLY A 132 -8.91 -10.43 -13.39
C GLY A 132 -8.59 -10.39 -14.89
N HIS A 133 -9.36 -9.62 -15.65
CA HIS A 133 -9.17 -9.49 -17.09
C HIS A 133 -7.97 -8.60 -17.48
N ASP A 134 -7.50 -7.77 -16.55
CA ASP A 134 -6.41 -6.82 -16.79
C ASP A 134 -5.24 -7.14 -15.85
N VAL A 135 -4.18 -7.70 -16.43
CA VAL A 135 -2.96 -8.13 -15.72
C VAL A 135 -1.84 -7.08 -15.76
N ARG A 136 -2.10 -5.93 -16.40
CA ARG A 136 -1.13 -4.85 -16.52
C ARG A 136 -0.69 -4.33 -15.16
N LEU A 137 0.42 -3.60 -15.12
CA LEU A 137 0.93 -3.06 -13.87
C LEU A 137 -0.06 -2.04 -13.29
N PRO A 138 -0.43 -2.15 -12.01
CA PRO A 138 -1.34 -1.19 -11.40
C PRO A 138 -0.68 0.19 -11.30
N THR A 139 -1.44 1.23 -11.64
CA THR A 139 -1.07 2.63 -11.41
C THR A 139 -1.80 3.17 -10.18
N TYR A 140 -1.20 4.17 -9.52
CA TYR A 140 -1.66 4.71 -8.23
C TYR A 140 -1.73 6.24 -8.19
N SER A 141 -1.81 6.90 -9.35
CA SER A 141 -1.81 8.36 -9.42
C SER A 141 -3.11 8.95 -8.88
N LEU A 142 -4.26 8.33 -9.16
CA LEU A 142 -5.54 8.71 -8.58
C LEU A 142 -5.61 8.30 -7.11
N THR A 143 -5.13 7.10 -6.82
CA THR A 143 -5.08 6.56 -5.45
C THR A 143 -4.28 7.45 -4.51
N ARG A 144 -3.10 7.92 -4.94
CA ARG A 144 -2.29 8.89 -4.20
C ARG A 144 -3.08 10.14 -3.87
N ARG A 145 -3.84 10.68 -4.84
CA ARG A 145 -4.64 11.88 -4.62
C ARG A 145 -5.72 11.60 -3.56
N ILE A 146 -6.50 10.54 -3.74
CA ILE A 146 -7.56 10.16 -2.79
C ILE A 146 -6.98 10.00 -1.37
N PHE A 147 -5.88 9.28 -1.23
CA PHE A 147 -5.19 9.09 0.05
C PHE A 147 -4.78 10.43 0.69
N LEU A 148 -4.16 11.33 -0.07
CA LEU A 148 -3.71 12.62 0.46
C LEU A 148 -4.89 13.51 0.91
N HIS A 149 -6.01 13.50 0.17
CA HIS A 149 -7.21 14.24 0.60
C HIS A 149 -7.79 13.62 1.88
N ALA A 150 -7.85 12.28 1.96
CA ALA A 150 -8.30 11.58 3.16
C ALA A 150 -7.39 11.86 4.37
N LEU A 151 -6.06 11.92 4.17
CA LEU A 151 -5.11 12.30 5.21
C LEU A 151 -5.32 13.75 5.67
N GLY A 152 -5.59 14.67 4.75
CA GLY A 152 -5.96 16.05 5.09
C GLY A 152 -7.24 16.13 5.94
N LEU A 153 -8.26 15.32 5.62
CA LEU A 153 -9.48 15.22 6.42
C LEU A 153 -9.21 14.67 7.83
N VAL A 154 -8.40 13.62 7.94
CA VAL A 154 -8.01 13.03 9.23
C VAL A 154 -7.28 14.05 10.10
N PHE A 155 -6.29 14.75 9.54
CA PHE A 155 -5.60 15.82 10.27
C PHE A 155 -6.54 16.95 10.66
N LEU A 156 -7.48 17.34 9.79
CA LEU A 156 -8.46 18.39 10.10
C LEU A 156 -9.31 17.99 11.32
N CYS A 157 -9.81 16.75 11.36
CA CYS A 157 -10.52 16.22 12.53
C CYS A 157 -9.64 16.25 13.79
N ALA A 158 -8.39 15.80 13.69
CA ALA A 158 -7.47 15.74 14.81
C ALA A 158 -7.14 17.15 15.37
N PHE A 159 -6.78 18.10 14.50
CA PHE A 159 -6.46 19.47 14.89
C PHE A 159 -7.66 20.23 15.47
N LEU A 160 -8.84 20.13 14.84
CA LEU A 160 -10.03 20.79 15.38
C LEU A 160 -10.45 20.20 16.73
N SER A 161 -10.31 18.88 16.90
CA SER A 161 -10.60 18.20 18.16
C SER A 161 -9.68 18.67 19.29
N VAL A 162 -8.36 18.73 19.07
CA VAL A 162 -7.44 19.23 20.11
C VAL A 162 -7.59 20.73 20.33
N TRP A 163 -7.84 21.53 19.30
CA TRP A 163 -7.91 22.99 19.44
C TRP A 163 -8.99 23.42 20.43
N VAL A 164 -10.16 22.78 20.42
CA VAL A 164 -11.23 23.11 21.38
C VAL A 164 -10.95 22.62 22.81
N GLN A 165 -9.93 21.77 23.00
CA GLN A 165 -9.57 21.17 24.30
C GLN A 165 -8.25 21.72 24.86
N VAL A 166 -7.44 22.40 24.03
CA VAL A 166 -6.03 22.70 24.33
C VAL A 166 -5.86 23.48 25.64
N ASP A 167 -6.70 24.49 25.87
CA ASP A 167 -6.63 25.34 27.06
C ASP A 167 -6.89 24.56 28.36
N GLY A 168 -7.82 23.62 28.33
CA GLY A 168 -8.20 22.81 29.49
C GLY A 168 -7.26 21.65 29.75
N LEU A 169 -6.64 21.08 28.70
CA LEU A 169 -5.77 19.92 28.86
C LEU A 169 -4.34 20.31 29.24
N PHE A 170 -3.69 21.15 28.43
CA PHE A 170 -2.26 21.46 28.59
C PHE A 170 -1.88 22.91 28.30
N GLY A 171 -2.86 23.82 28.28
CA GLY A 171 -2.64 25.26 28.41
C GLY A 171 -2.14 25.64 29.81
N SER A 172 -1.79 26.92 30.01
CA SER A 172 -1.21 27.44 31.24
C SER A 172 -2.05 27.22 32.50
N ARG A 173 -3.38 27.08 32.35
CA ARG A 173 -4.34 26.75 33.42
C ARG A 173 -4.98 25.37 33.23
N GLY A 174 -4.40 24.54 32.37
CA GLY A 174 -4.88 23.21 32.08
C GLY A 174 -4.50 22.19 33.16
N ILE A 175 -4.88 20.93 32.94
CA ILE A 175 -4.57 19.82 33.85
C ILE A 175 -3.06 19.51 33.88
N LEU A 176 -2.40 19.53 32.71
CA LEU A 176 -0.96 19.28 32.56
C LEU A 176 -0.28 20.40 31.75
N PRO A 177 -0.05 21.59 32.33
CA PRO A 177 0.47 22.75 31.60
C PRO A 177 1.83 22.49 30.93
N VAL A 178 1.93 22.82 29.64
CA VAL A 178 3.21 22.66 28.91
C VAL A 178 4.31 23.58 29.45
N SER A 179 3.92 24.72 30.01
CA SER A 179 4.80 25.71 30.63
C SER A 179 5.51 25.19 31.89
N GLU A 180 4.95 24.16 32.54
CA GLU A 180 5.57 23.51 33.70
C GLU A 180 6.33 22.25 33.28
N PHE A 181 5.79 21.52 32.31
CA PHE A 181 6.37 20.26 31.81
C PHE A 181 7.75 20.44 31.19
N LEU A 182 7.90 21.34 30.20
CA LEU A 182 9.16 21.45 29.46
C LEU A 182 10.33 21.93 30.34
N PRO A 183 10.17 22.91 31.25
CA PRO A 183 11.22 23.24 32.22
C PRO A 183 11.59 22.07 33.13
N ALA A 184 10.62 21.27 33.60
CA ALA A 184 10.90 20.09 34.41
C ALA A 184 11.71 19.04 33.65
N VAL A 185 11.40 18.81 32.37
CA VAL A 185 12.19 17.92 31.50
C VAL A 185 13.60 18.47 31.29
N ALA A 186 13.74 19.77 31.01
CA ALA A 186 15.05 20.39 30.83
C ALA A 186 15.92 20.29 32.10
N ALA A 187 15.30 20.44 33.29
CA ALA A 187 16.01 20.26 34.56
C ALA A 187 16.49 18.82 34.78
N HIS A 188 15.82 17.81 34.21
CA HIS A 188 16.17 16.40 34.37
C HIS A 188 17.14 15.88 33.29
N LEU A 189 16.92 16.26 32.03
CA LEU A 189 17.66 15.76 30.86
C LEU A 189 18.78 16.69 30.37
N GLY A 190 18.84 17.94 30.85
CA GLY A 190 19.83 18.93 30.43
C GLY A 190 19.81 19.19 28.93
N ASP A 191 20.99 19.30 28.33
CA ASP A 191 21.17 19.68 26.91
C ASP A 191 20.54 18.68 25.92
N GLY A 192 20.25 17.44 26.35
CA GLY A 192 19.60 16.42 25.53
C GLY A 192 18.08 16.59 25.39
N ALA A 193 17.44 17.44 26.21
CA ALA A 193 15.98 17.52 26.31
C ALA A 193 15.27 17.81 24.98
N ALA A 194 15.81 18.72 24.17
CA ALA A 194 15.22 19.09 22.88
C ALA A 194 15.36 18.00 21.80
N TYR A 195 16.36 17.12 21.93
CA TYR A 195 16.53 15.98 21.02
C TYR A 195 15.57 14.84 21.36
N GLU A 196 15.40 14.55 22.66
CA GLU A 196 14.47 13.52 23.14
C GLU A 196 13.00 13.93 22.92
N LEU A 197 12.68 15.22 23.10
CA LEU A 197 11.35 15.78 22.90
C LEU A 197 11.36 16.87 21.82
N PRO A 198 11.37 16.50 20.52
CA PRO A 198 11.41 17.48 19.44
C PRO A 198 10.05 18.19 19.27
N THR A 199 9.91 19.36 19.90
CA THR A 199 8.67 20.17 19.87
C THR A 199 8.92 21.65 19.62
N LEU A 200 7.99 22.33 18.94
CA LEU A 200 8.02 23.78 18.77
C LEU A 200 7.87 24.55 20.09
N PHE A 201 7.31 23.91 21.13
CA PHE A 201 7.02 24.56 22.41
C PHE A 201 8.26 24.87 23.26
N TRP A 202 9.46 24.41 22.85
CA TRP A 202 10.72 24.89 23.42
C TRP A 202 10.98 26.38 23.13
N TRP A 203 10.49 26.90 22.01
CA TRP A 203 10.63 28.33 21.69
C TRP A 203 9.62 29.19 22.41
N ASN A 204 8.38 28.72 22.54
CA ASN A 204 7.30 29.46 23.18
C ASN A 204 6.24 28.47 23.66
N SER A 205 5.91 28.51 24.96
CA SER A 205 4.93 27.63 25.61
C SER A 205 3.64 28.35 26.03
N SER A 206 3.41 29.56 25.53
CA SER A 206 2.20 30.34 25.85
C SER A 206 0.93 29.78 25.19
N ASP A 207 -0.21 30.06 25.80
CA ASP A 207 -1.54 29.69 25.28
C ASP A 207 -1.79 30.25 23.87
N ALA A 208 -1.34 31.49 23.60
CA ALA A 208 -1.43 32.07 22.28
C ALA A 208 -0.66 31.24 21.23
N PHE A 209 0.53 30.75 21.59
CA PHE A 209 1.34 29.93 20.69
C PHE A 209 0.75 28.52 20.49
N LEU A 210 0.13 27.93 21.53
CA LEU A 210 -0.64 26.69 21.41
C LEU A 210 -1.74 26.81 20.33
N HIS A 211 -2.51 27.90 20.35
CA HIS A 211 -3.50 28.17 19.30
C HIS A 211 -2.90 28.43 17.92
N VAL A 212 -1.74 29.10 17.84
CA VAL A 212 -1.03 29.29 16.56
C VAL A 212 -0.62 27.93 15.97
N VAL A 213 -0.11 27.01 16.78
CA VAL A 213 0.26 25.66 16.31
C VAL A 213 -0.96 24.87 15.85
N CYS A 214 -2.08 24.95 16.58
CA CYS A 214 -3.36 24.35 16.18
C CYS A 214 -3.89 24.95 14.86
N GLY A 215 -3.81 26.28 14.72
CA GLY A 215 -4.23 27.00 13.52
C GLY A 215 -3.38 26.67 12.30
N ALA A 216 -2.06 26.61 12.47
CA ALA A 216 -1.13 26.20 11.41
C ALA A 216 -1.43 24.78 10.93
N GLY A 217 -1.65 23.84 11.85
CA GLY A 217 -2.04 22.47 11.54
C GLY A 217 -3.38 22.38 10.82
N THR A 218 -4.38 23.14 11.27
CA THR A 218 -5.71 23.22 10.64
C THR A 218 -5.62 23.77 9.22
N LEU A 219 -4.89 24.87 9.00
CA LEU A 219 -4.69 25.44 7.67
C LEU A 219 -3.95 24.47 6.74
N ALA A 220 -2.89 23.82 7.24
CA ALA A 220 -2.17 22.79 6.49
C ALA A 220 -3.08 21.62 6.09
N SER A 221 -3.97 21.20 6.99
CA SER A 221 -4.97 20.15 6.73
C SER A 221 -5.94 20.55 5.63
N LEU A 222 -6.45 21.79 5.67
CA LEU A 222 -7.33 22.35 4.64
C LEU A 222 -6.64 22.46 3.28
N LEU A 223 -5.37 22.90 3.25
CA LEU A 223 -4.58 22.95 2.03
C LEU A 223 -4.39 21.55 1.44
N LEU A 224 -4.04 20.57 2.27
CA LEU A 224 -3.87 19.19 1.83
C LEU A 224 -5.20 18.59 1.33
N LEU A 225 -6.30 18.87 2.01
CA LEU A 225 -7.65 18.46 1.63
C LEU A 225 -8.11 19.11 0.32
N ALA A 226 -7.75 20.37 0.07
CA ALA A 226 -7.96 21.05 -1.21
C ALA A 226 -6.99 20.57 -2.31
N GLY A 227 -5.97 19.78 -1.95
CA GLY A 227 -4.93 19.32 -2.86
C GLY A 227 -3.93 20.40 -3.27
N LEU A 228 -3.72 21.39 -2.42
CA LEU A 228 -2.76 22.48 -2.57
C LEU A 228 -1.52 22.21 -1.71
N LEU A 229 -0.34 22.54 -2.23
CA LEU A 229 0.94 22.45 -1.52
C LEU A 229 1.12 21.14 -0.73
N PRO A 230 0.87 19.95 -1.31
CA PRO A 230 0.79 18.70 -0.55
C PRO A 230 2.01 18.43 0.33
N LEU A 231 3.23 18.67 -0.18
CA LEU A 231 4.44 18.36 0.57
C LEU A 231 4.68 19.35 1.73
N PRO A 232 4.63 20.69 1.53
CA PRO A 232 4.64 21.64 2.64
C PRO A 232 3.49 21.44 3.64
N ALA A 233 2.28 21.15 3.16
CA ALA A 233 1.12 20.94 4.01
C ALA A 233 1.30 19.72 4.93
N ILE A 234 1.79 18.59 4.40
CA ILE A 234 2.10 17.42 5.23
C ILE A 234 3.22 17.73 6.23
N ALA A 235 4.27 18.46 5.83
CA ALA A 235 5.38 18.79 6.71
C ALA A 235 4.93 19.68 7.89
N VAL A 236 4.14 20.73 7.61
CA VAL A 236 3.59 21.61 8.64
C VAL A 236 2.62 20.84 9.55
N ALA A 237 1.71 20.05 8.98
CA ALA A 237 0.80 19.22 9.77
C ALA A 237 1.56 18.24 10.68
N PHE A 238 2.61 17.58 10.15
CA PHE A 238 3.45 16.66 10.93
C PHE A 238 4.16 17.36 12.09
N VAL A 239 4.86 18.47 11.84
CA VAL A 239 5.60 19.19 12.88
C VAL A 239 4.67 19.78 13.94
N SER A 240 3.54 20.37 13.52
CA SER A 240 2.53 20.88 14.45
C SER A 240 1.93 19.75 15.30
N TYR A 241 1.56 18.62 14.69
CA TYR A 241 0.95 17.51 15.42
C TYR A 241 1.94 16.83 16.36
N LEU A 242 3.21 16.66 15.94
CA LEU A 242 4.27 16.13 16.78
C LEU A 242 4.48 17.01 18.02
N SER A 243 4.50 18.32 17.82
CA SER A 243 4.63 19.28 18.91
C SER A 243 3.49 19.17 19.90
N LEU A 244 2.24 19.07 19.42
CA LEU A 244 1.05 18.90 20.26
C LEU A 244 1.03 17.54 20.97
N THR A 245 1.48 16.47 20.32
CA THR A 245 1.58 15.13 20.90
C THR A 245 2.53 15.12 22.09
N ILE A 246 3.70 15.75 21.94
CA ILE A 246 4.68 15.90 23.02
C ILE A 246 4.12 16.78 24.15
N ALA A 247 3.48 17.91 23.80
CA ALA A 247 2.90 18.83 24.78
C ALA A 247 1.78 18.21 25.60
N GLY A 248 0.91 17.43 24.95
CA GLY A 248 -0.27 16.83 25.55
C GLY A 248 0.01 15.61 26.41
N GLN A 249 1.26 15.12 26.45
CA GLN A 249 1.72 14.08 27.39
C GLN A 249 0.77 12.87 27.40
N THR A 250 0.22 12.54 28.58
CA THR A 250 -0.70 11.42 28.81
C THR A 250 -1.94 11.45 27.91
N PHE A 251 -2.43 12.64 27.53
CA PHE A 251 -3.61 12.77 26.66
C PHE A 251 -3.37 12.30 25.22
N PHE A 252 -2.09 12.22 24.81
CA PHE A 252 -1.66 11.81 23.47
C PHE A 252 -0.87 10.48 23.47
N SER A 253 -0.93 9.73 24.57
CA SER A 253 -0.25 8.43 24.72
C SER A 253 -0.98 7.28 23.98
N PHE A 254 -1.89 7.58 23.07
CA PHE A 254 -2.68 6.58 22.36
C PHE A 254 -2.05 6.20 21.01
N GLN A 255 -2.30 4.96 20.60
CA GLN A 255 -1.68 4.38 19.40
C GLN A 255 -2.07 5.10 18.10
N TRP A 256 -3.23 5.76 18.06
CA TRP A 256 -3.70 6.47 16.86
C TRP A 256 -2.91 7.76 16.59
N ASP A 257 -2.39 8.42 17.61
CA ASP A 257 -1.57 9.62 17.46
C ASP A 257 -0.21 9.28 16.84
N ILE A 258 0.40 8.20 17.35
CA ILE A 258 1.64 7.64 16.80
C ILE A 258 1.41 7.20 15.34
N LEU A 259 0.30 6.51 15.05
CA LEU A 259 -0.03 6.07 13.70
C LEU A 259 -0.19 7.25 12.73
N LEU A 260 -0.79 8.36 13.17
CA LEU A 260 -0.95 9.57 12.34
C LEU A 260 0.40 10.21 12.03
N LEU A 261 1.30 10.29 13.01
CA LEU A 261 2.66 10.79 12.81
C LEU A 261 3.48 9.89 11.88
N GLU A 262 3.45 8.56 12.08
CA GLU A 262 4.09 7.61 11.17
C GLU A 262 3.53 7.73 9.74
N THR A 263 2.21 7.83 9.61
CA THR A 263 1.55 7.98 8.30
C THR A 263 1.98 9.27 7.61
N ALA A 264 2.02 10.39 8.33
CA ALA A 264 2.39 11.68 7.78
C ALA A 264 3.87 11.74 7.38
N PHE A 265 4.76 11.21 8.22
CA PHE A 265 6.18 11.10 7.89
C PHE A 265 6.39 10.26 6.62
N LEU A 266 5.76 9.09 6.51
CA LEU A 266 5.84 8.25 5.32
C LEU A 266 5.18 8.90 4.09
N ALA A 267 4.13 9.71 4.30
CA ALA A 267 3.45 10.44 3.25
C ALA A 267 4.35 11.51 2.60
N LEU A 268 5.37 12.04 3.28
CA LEU A 268 6.36 12.96 2.70
C LEU A 268 7.10 12.31 1.51
N PHE A 269 7.42 11.02 1.59
CA PHE A 269 8.08 10.26 0.51
C PHE A 269 7.13 9.81 -0.60
N PHE A 270 5.82 9.94 -0.38
CA PHE A 270 4.77 9.51 -1.29
C PHE A 270 4.14 10.68 -2.04
N ALA A 271 4.02 11.84 -1.38
CA ALA A 271 3.48 13.07 -1.93
C ALA A 271 4.32 13.57 -3.13
N PRO A 272 3.68 14.13 -4.17
CA PRO A 272 4.42 14.72 -5.27
C PRO A 272 5.00 16.08 -4.86
N ALA A 273 6.24 16.38 -5.25
CA ALA A 273 6.82 17.72 -5.16
C ALA A 273 6.19 18.65 -6.21
N ARG A 274 4.94 19.05 -5.99
CA ARG A 274 4.15 19.92 -6.87
C ARG A 274 3.31 20.88 -6.03
N TRP A 275 2.95 22.01 -6.63
CA TRP A 275 2.10 23.03 -6.01
C TRP A 275 0.63 22.62 -5.87
N TRP A 276 0.15 21.72 -6.73
CA TRP A 276 -1.22 21.23 -6.71
C TRP A 276 -1.31 19.76 -7.11
N LEU A 277 -2.36 19.08 -6.65
CA LEU A 277 -2.67 17.68 -6.99
C LEU A 277 -3.48 17.55 -8.30
N TRP A 278 -3.96 18.66 -8.86
CA TRP A 278 -4.86 18.68 -10.01
C TRP A 278 -4.10 18.84 -11.35
N GLY A 279 -4.74 18.58 -12.49
CA GLY A 279 -4.15 18.77 -13.81
C GLY A 279 -3.60 17.51 -14.52
N ARG A 280 -3.54 17.60 -15.86
CA ARG A 280 -3.22 16.49 -16.80
C ARG A 280 -1.73 16.34 -17.11
N SER A 281 -0.89 17.27 -16.68
CA SER A 281 0.52 17.36 -17.09
C SER A 281 1.35 16.29 -16.37
N GLY A 282 1.89 15.35 -17.15
CA GLY A 282 2.94 14.38 -16.82
C GLY A 282 2.84 13.77 -15.43
N ALA A 283 2.24 12.58 -15.30
CA ALA A 283 2.10 11.86 -14.04
C ALA A 283 3.45 11.72 -13.33
N ALA A 284 3.76 12.64 -12.39
CA ALA A 284 4.88 12.50 -11.48
C ALA A 284 4.79 11.10 -10.88
N ARG A 285 5.76 10.25 -11.26
CA ARG A 285 5.72 8.81 -11.01
C ARG A 285 5.52 8.60 -9.51
N VAL A 286 4.53 7.78 -9.16
CA VAL A 286 4.29 7.45 -7.75
C VAL A 286 5.55 6.77 -7.19
N SER A 287 6.04 7.28 -6.05
CA SER A 287 7.16 6.67 -5.35
C SER A 287 6.78 5.25 -4.94
N ARG A 288 7.47 4.26 -5.53
CA ARG A 288 7.23 2.84 -5.20
C ARG A 288 7.65 2.52 -3.77
N VAL A 289 8.69 3.19 -3.28
CA VAL A 289 9.18 3.07 -1.90
C VAL A 289 8.16 3.66 -0.94
N GLY A 290 7.69 4.90 -1.16
CA GLY A 290 6.67 5.51 -0.30
C GLY A 290 5.38 4.70 -0.25
N LEU A 291 4.91 4.19 -1.40
CA LEU A 291 3.74 3.30 -1.45
C LEU A 291 3.97 1.98 -0.70
N PHE A 292 5.18 1.40 -0.82
CA PHE A 292 5.54 0.18 -0.10
C PHE A 292 5.56 0.42 1.40
N LEU A 293 6.19 1.49 1.87
CA LEU A 293 6.28 1.83 3.30
C LEU A 293 4.90 2.09 3.91
N LEU A 294 4.01 2.81 3.23
CA LEU A 294 2.64 3.02 3.72
C LEU A 294 1.83 1.71 3.75
N LYS A 295 2.02 0.81 2.80
CA LYS A 295 1.40 -0.53 2.83
C LYS A 295 1.99 -1.41 3.93
N LEU A 296 3.29 -1.28 4.19
CA LEU A 296 3.96 -1.96 5.29
C LEU A 296 3.46 -1.43 6.64
N LEU A 297 3.19 -0.12 6.74
CA LEU A 297 2.56 0.48 7.93
C LEU A 297 1.15 -0.09 8.15
N LEU A 298 0.33 -0.18 7.11
CA LEU A 298 -0.99 -0.83 7.19
C LEU A 298 -0.88 -2.30 7.60
N PHE A 299 0.09 -3.03 7.03
CA PHE A 299 0.36 -4.41 7.41
C PHE A 299 0.74 -4.50 8.90
N LYS A 300 1.70 -3.69 9.35
CA LYS A 300 2.17 -3.61 10.73
C LYS A 300 0.99 -3.38 11.68
N LEU A 301 0.18 -2.36 11.39
CA LEU A 301 -0.99 -1.99 12.18
C LEU A 301 -1.95 -3.17 12.36
N MET A 302 -2.42 -3.74 11.24
CA MET A 302 -3.45 -4.79 11.29
C MET A 302 -2.90 -6.09 11.90
N PHE A 303 -1.70 -6.50 11.46
CA PHE A 303 -1.08 -7.73 11.93
C PHE A 303 -0.73 -7.67 13.42
N MET A 304 -0.11 -6.58 13.87
CA MET A 304 0.22 -6.43 15.30
C MET A 304 -1.03 -6.26 16.16
N SER A 305 -2.10 -5.62 15.66
CA SER A 305 -3.40 -5.54 16.35
C SER A 305 -3.98 -6.92 16.63
N GLY A 306 -3.83 -7.87 15.69
CA GLY A 306 -4.30 -9.26 15.88
C GLY A 306 -3.36 -10.09 16.75
N VAL A 307 -2.04 -10.01 16.51
CA VAL A 307 -1.05 -10.80 17.26
C VAL A 307 -1.03 -10.42 18.73
N VAL A 308 -1.09 -9.12 19.07
CA VAL A 308 -1.03 -8.67 20.46
C VAL A 308 -2.20 -9.21 21.29
N LYS A 309 -3.37 -9.44 20.67
CA LYS A 309 -4.54 -10.05 21.30
C LYS A 309 -4.28 -11.50 21.70
N LEU A 310 -3.64 -12.27 20.82
CA LEU A 310 -3.29 -13.66 21.10
C LEU A 310 -2.08 -13.81 22.05
N THR A 311 -1.22 -12.79 22.11
CA THR A 311 -0.02 -12.80 22.97
C THR A 311 -0.16 -11.97 24.23
N SER A 312 -1.36 -11.46 24.54
CA SER A 312 -1.60 -10.63 25.73
C SER A 312 -1.58 -11.41 27.04
N GLY A 313 -1.80 -12.73 26.97
CA GLY A 313 -2.01 -13.59 28.14
C GLY A 313 -3.46 -13.60 28.63
N ASP A 314 -4.39 -12.98 27.91
CA ASP A 314 -5.83 -13.04 28.18
C ASP A 314 -6.48 -14.18 27.39
N ASP A 315 -6.96 -15.19 28.10
CA ASP A 315 -7.57 -16.40 27.54
C ASP A 315 -8.82 -16.10 26.70
N SER A 316 -9.50 -14.98 26.94
CA SER A 316 -10.73 -14.62 26.22
C SER A 316 -10.53 -14.45 24.72
N TRP A 317 -9.31 -14.11 24.27
CA TRP A 317 -8.98 -14.05 22.84
C TRP A 317 -8.88 -15.43 22.21
N TRP A 318 -8.24 -16.39 22.89
CA TRP A 318 -8.12 -17.77 22.43
C TRP A 318 -9.45 -18.53 22.52
N GLU A 319 -10.27 -18.24 23.52
CA GLU A 319 -11.62 -18.80 23.69
C GLU A 319 -12.68 -18.12 22.82
N LEU A 320 -12.29 -17.09 22.06
CA LEU A 320 -13.14 -16.27 21.18
C LEU A 320 -14.22 -15.45 21.91
N THR A 321 -14.16 -15.35 23.23
CA THR A 321 -15.16 -14.65 24.06
C THR A 321 -14.86 -13.16 24.25
N ALA A 322 -13.69 -12.68 23.85
CA ALA A 322 -13.25 -11.29 24.07
C ALA A 322 -14.27 -10.22 23.62
N LEU A 323 -14.95 -10.40 22.49
CA LEU A 323 -15.92 -9.42 22.01
C LEU A 323 -17.21 -9.36 22.84
N ASN A 324 -17.49 -10.34 23.70
CA ASN A 324 -18.60 -10.26 24.65
C ASN A 324 -18.39 -9.10 25.63
N TYR A 325 -17.13 -8.88 26.04
CA TYR A 325 -16.74 -7.80 26.95
C TYR A 325 -16.41 -6.52 26.20
N HIS A 326 -15.77 -6.62 25.02
CA HIS A 326 -15.29 -5.46 24.28
C HIS A 326 -16.38 -4.43 23.99
N TYR A 327 -17.60 -4.87 23.65
CA TYR A 327 -18.68 -3.92 23.33
C TYR A 327 -19.08 -3.04 24.52
N GLU A 328 -18.88 -3.52 25.75
CA GLU A 328 -19.11 -2.80 26.99
C GLU A 328 -17.91 -1.92 27.38
N THR A 329 -16.68 -2.43 27.24
CA THR A 329 -15.46 -1.79 27.75
C THR A 329 -14.75 -0.87 26.75
N GLN A 330 -15.20 -0.82 25.50
CA GLN A 330 -14.60 0.01 24.46
C GLN A 330 -14.77 1.53 24.72
N PRO A 331 -13.89 2.38 24.15
CA PRO A 331 -14.04 3.82 24.21
C PRO A 331 -15.35 4.29 23.54
N LEU A 332 -16.11 5.12 24.26
CA LEU A 332 -17.30 5.83 23.77
C LEU A 332 -18.22 4.90 22.93
N PRO A 333 -18.83 3.87 23.56
CA PRO A 333 -19.69 2.93 22.86
C PRO A 333 -20.89 3.64 22.23
N THR A 334 -21.29 3.18 21.06
CA THR A 334 -22.47 3.72 20.37
C THR A 334 -23.74 2.95 20.73
N VAL A 335 -24.90 3.45 20.27
CA VAL A 335 -26.16 2.71 20.37
C VAL A 335 -26.07 1.34 19.68
N LEU A 336 -25.34 1.22 18.57
CA LEU A 336 -25.14 -0.06 17.89
C LEU A 336 -24.19 -0.98 18.68
N GLY A 337 -23.21 -0.42 19.38
CA GLY A 337 -22.37 -1.16 20.32
C GLY A 337 -23.21 -1.81 21.43
N TRP A 338 -24.19 -1.07 21.97
CA TRP A 338 -25.13 -1.63 22.95
C TRP A 338 -25.92 -2.81 22.38
N TRP A 339 -26.50 -2.68 21.18
CA TRP A 339 -27.20 -3.80 20.52
C TRP A 339 -26.28 -4.99 20.23
N ALA A 340 -25.03 -4.73 19.84
CA ALA A 340 -24.04 -5.79 19.61
C ALA A 340 -23.68 -6.52 20.90
N HIS A 341 -23.62 -5.83 22.04
CA HIS A 341 -23.41 -6.44 23.35
C HIS A 341 -24.58 -7.33 23.78
N GLN A 342 -25.83 -6.97 23.43
CA GLN A 342 -27.02 -7.79 23.73
C GLN A 342 -27.14 -9.04 22.84
N ALA A 343 -26.26 -9.21 21.85
CA ALA A 343 -26.33 -10.35 20.95
C ALA A 343 -25.99 -11.67 21.69
N PRO A 344 -26.54 -12.81 21.25
CA PRO A 344 -26.20 -14.10 21.86
C PRO A 344 -24.71 -14.43 21.72
N GLU A 345 -24.16 -15.20 22.65
CA GLU A 345 -22.72 -15.50 22.74
C GLU A 345 -22.09 -16.05 21.44
N TRP A 346 -22.84 -16.84 20.66
CA TRP A 346 -22.35 -17.37 19.38
C TRP A 346 -21.97 -16.25 18.41
N PHE A 347 -22.65 -15.11 18.46
CA PHE A 347 -22.37 -13.95 17.62
C PHE A 347 -21.05 -13.29 18.04
N GLY A 348 -20.80 -13.16 19.34
CA GLY A 348 -19.53 -12.67 19.88
C GLY A 348 -18.36 -13.58 19.46
N LYS A 349 -18.50 -14.89 19.66
CA LYS A 349 -17.49 -15.90 19.22
C LYS A 349 -17.21 -15.84 17.72
N PHE A 350 -18.26 -15.78 16.91
CA PHE A 350 -18.14 -15.62 15.46
C PHE A 350 -17.41 -14.32 15.10
N SER A 351 -17.79 -13.21 15.75
CA SER A 351 -17.20 -11.90 15.49
C SER A 351 -15.72 -11.86 15.89
N THR A 352 -15.34 -12.48 17.01
CA THR A 352 -13.93 -12.58 17.44
C THR A 352 -13.11 -13.38 16.43
N ALA A 353 -13.64 -14.51 15.95
CA ALA A 353 -12.98 -15.33 14.93
C ALA A 353 -12.80 -14.56 13.60
N VAL A 354 -13.84 -13.84 13.15
CA VAL A 354 -13.76 -13.00 11.94
C VAL A 354 -12.74 -11.87 12.13
N LEU A 355 -12.75 -11.21 13.28
CA LEU A 355 -11.78 -10.17 13.61
C LEU A 355 -10.35 -10.71 13.57
N HIS A 356 -10.08 -11.88 14.18
CA HIS A 356 -8.78 -12.54 14.11
C HIS A 356 -8.37 -12.87 12.68
N PHE A 357 -9.27 -13.40 11.86
CA PHE A 357 -8.99 -13.66 10.46
C PHE A 357 -8.62 -12.38 9.70
N VAL A 358 -9.36 -11.29 9.91
CA VAL A 358 -9.13 -10.01 9.23
C VAL A 358 -7.87 -9.30 9.74
N GLU A 359 -7.51 -9.44 11.00
CA GLU A 359 -6.31 -8.82 11.56
C GLU A 359 -5.05 -9.64 11.34
N ILE A 360 -5.12 -10.98 11.28
CA ILE A 360 -3.93 -11.84 11.19
C ILE A 360 -3.69 -12.36 9.78
N VAL A 361 -4.74 -12.82 9.07
CA VAL A 361 -4.59 -13.47 7.76
C VAL A 361 -4.71 -12.46 6.62
N VAL A 362 -5.71 -11.58 6.67
CA VAL A 362 -5.98 -10.62 5.58
C VAL A 362 -4.85 -9.62 5.33
N PRO A 363 -4.00 -9.19 6.29
CA PRO A 363 -2.87 -8.31 5.96
C PRO A 363 -1.92 -8.90 4.91
N PHE A 364 -1.76 -10.22 4.84
CA PHE A 364 -0.96 -10.86 3.79
C PHE A 364 -1.54 -10.63 2.38
N PHE A 365 -2.84 -10.35 2.27
CA PHE A 365 -3.50 -10.07 0.99
C PHE A 365 -3.03 -8.73 0.41
N ILE A 366 -2.44 -7.82 1.21
CA ILE A 366 -1.87 -6.54 0.77
C ILE A 366 -0.86 -6.73 -0.38
N TRP A 367 -0.10 -7.82 -0.32
CA TRP A 367 0.98 -8.15 -1.25
C TRP A 367 0.56 -9.12 -2.36
N MET A 368 -0.67 -9.63 -2.29
CA MET A 368 -1.21 -10.61 -3.22
C MET A 368 -1.68 -9.99 -4.57
N PRO A 369 -2.00 -10.82 -5.56
CA PRO A 369 -2.55 -10.37 -6.84
C PRO A 369 -3.78 -9.49 -6.72
N ARG A 370 -4.06 -8.73 -7.78
CA ARG A 370 -5.03 -7.62 -7.78
C ARG A 370 -6.37 -7.95 -7.12
N ARG A 371 -7.02 -9.08 -7.44
CA ARG A 371 -8.34 -9.40 -6.90
C ARG A 371 -8.30 -9.74 -5.42
N VAL A 372 -7.31 -10.52 -5.00
CA VAL A 372 -7.14 -10.89 -3.58
C VAL A 372 -6.77 -9.67 -2.75
N ARG A 373 -5.92 -8.79 -3.28
CA ARG A 373 -5.62 -7.52 -2.63
C ARG A 373 -6.83 -6.59 -2.50
N LEU A 374 -7.69 -6.54 -3.52
CA LEU A 374 -8.93 -5.76 -3.47
C LEU A 374 -9.95 -6.37 -2.50
N LEU A 375 -10.02 -7.71 -2.41
CA LEU A 375 -10.79 -8.39 -1.37
C LEU A 375 -10.27 -8.02 0.02
N GLY A 376 -8.95 -8.06 0.22
CA GLY A 376 -8.34 -7.63 1.47
C GLY A 376 -8.66 -6.18 1.81
N ALA A 377 -8.59 -5.27 0.85
CA ALA A 377 -9.01 -3.88 1.04
C ALA A 377 -10.48 -3.77 1.50
N GLY A 378 -11.39 -4.54 0.89
CA GLY A 378 -12.80 -4.58 1.28
C GLY A 378 -13.02 -5.12 2.68
N LEU A 379 -12.34 -6.21 3.05
CA LEU A 379 -12.43 -6.81 4.39
C LEU A 379 -11.88 -5.88 5.48
N LEU A 380 -10.71 -5.26 5.24
CA LEU A 380 -10.11 -4.32 6.17
C LEU A 380 -10.98 -3.07 6.35
N ILE A 381 -11.47 -2.47 5.25
CA ILE A 381 -12.38 -1.32 5.32
C ILE A 381 -13.69 -1.71 6.03
N GLY A 382 -14.25 -2.88 5.72
CA GLY A 382 -15.45 -3.39 6.36
C GLY A 382 -15.29 -3.52 7.87
N LEU A 383 -14.17 -4.08 8.34
CA LEU A 383 -13.85 -4.15 9.76
C LEU A 383 -13.78 -2.76 10.40
N GLN A 384 -13.07 -1.80 9.77
CA GLN A 384 -12.97 -0.44 10.32
C GLN A 384 -14.32 0.28 10.38
N VAL A 385 -15.21 0.05 9.42
CA VAL A 385 -16.58 0.59 9.45
C VAL A 385 -17.38 -0.05 10.60
N LEU A 386 -17.30 -1.36 10.79
CA LEU A 386 -17.99 -2.04 11.89
C LEU A 386 -17.49 -1.57 13.27
N ILE A 387 -16.17 -1.38 13.42
CA ILE A 387 -15.60 -0.81 14.64
C ILE A 387 -16.14 0.61 14.87
N ALA A 388 -16.09 1.49 13.87
CA ALA A 388 -16.60 2.86 13.98
C ALA A 388 -18.12 2.94 14.25
N LEU A 389 -18.87 1.95 13.78
CA LEU A 389 -20.31 1.86 14.04
C LEU A 389 -20.59 1.45 15.48
N THR A 390 -19.73 0.67 16.12
CA THR A 390 -19.96 0.10 17.46
C THR A 390 -19.26 0.86 18.59
N GLY A 391 -18.17 1.55 18.29
CA GLY A 391 -17.43 2.41 19.23
C GLY A 391 -16.74 3.57 18.53
N ASN A 392 -16.40 4.61 19.29
CA ASN A 392 -15.75 5.81 18.74
C ASN A 392 -14.29 5.90 19.19
N TYR A 393 -13.39 5.64 18.23
CA TYR A 393 -11.94 5.69 18.39
C TYR A 393 -11.33 6.95 17.76
N ALA A 394 -12.03 8.09 17.88
CA ALA A 394 -11.67 9.36 17.27
C ALA A 394 -11.43 9.22 15.75
N PHE A 395 -10.26 9.64 15.25
CA PHE A 395 -9.93 9.57 13.83
C PHE A 395 -9.26 8.25 13.40
N PHE A 396 -9.07 7.30 14.33
CA PHE A 396 -8.35 6.04 14.07
C PHE A 396 -8.93 5.23 12.91
N ASN A 397 -10.25 5.01 12.91
CA ASN A 397 -10.89 4.22 11.85
C ASN A 397 -10.80 4.95 10.50
N LEU A 398 -10.95 6.27 10.48
CA LEU A 398 -10.81 7.08 9.26
C LEU A 398 -9.39 6.99 8.68
N LEU A 399 -8.37 7.08 9.54
CA LEU A 399 -6.97 6.95 9.14
C LEU A 399 -6.65 5.55 8.59
N THR A 400 -7.15 4.51 9.26
CA THR A 400 -6.95 3.13 8.82
C THR A 400 -7.65 2.86 7.48
N ILE A 401 -8.87 3.38 7.29
CA ILE A 401 -9.58 3.33 6.01
C ILE A 401 -8.77 4.07 4.94
N ALA A 402 -8.24 5.26 5.23
CA ALA A 402 -7.40 6.01 4.29
C ALA A 402 -6.19 5.18 3.83
N LEU A 403 -5.49 4.52 4.75
CA LEU A 403 -4.39 3.59 4.43
C LEU A 403 -4.87 2.43 3.55
N CYS A 404 -6.04 1.85 3.81
CA CYS A 404 -6.62 0.78 2.99
C CYS A 404 -6.88 1.22 1.54
N LEU A 405 -7.17 2.50 1.28
CA LEU A 405 -7.38 3.01 -0.09
C LEU A 405 -6.13 2.83 -0.97
N LEU A 406 -4.93 2.75 -0.39
CA LEU A 406 -3.66 2.49 -1.10
C LEU A 406 -3.59 1.09 -1.74
N LEU A 407 -4.50 0.19 -1.38
CA LEU A 407 -4.63 -1.15 -1.96
C LEU A 407 -5.41 -1.15 -3.28
N ILE A 408 -6.21 -0.10 -3.51
CA ILE A 408 -7.06 0.05 -4.69
C ILE A 408 -6.25 0.75 -5.80
N ASP A 409 -6.23 0.20 -7.01
CA ASP A 409 -5.50 0.79 -8.14
C ASP A 409 -6.39 1.71 -9.01
N ASP A 410 -5.79 2.59 -9.79
CA ASP A 410 -6.52 3.59 -10.58
C ASP A 410 -7.49 2.97 -11.60
N ALA A 411 -7.20 1.76 -12.09
CA ALA A 411 -8.10 1.05 -12.99
C ALA A 411 -9.38 0.58 -12.28
N THR A 412 -9.32 0.30 -10.97
CA THR A 412 -10.50 -0.06 -10.17
C THR A 412 -11.33 1.17 -9.85
N TRP A 413 -10.69 2.27 -9.43
CA TRP A 413 -11.37 3.56 -9.24
C TRP A 413 -12.13 4.03 -10.49
N ARG A 414 -11.49 3.96 -11.66
CA ARG A 414 -12.14 4.34 -12.93
C ARG A 414 -13.34 3.46 -13.30
N LYS A 415 -13.37 2.18 -12.88
CA LYS A 415 -14.53 1.30 -13.10
C LYS A 415 -15.68 1.67 -12.17
N LEU A 416 -15.39 1.99 -10.92
CA LEU A 416 -16.39 2.44 -9.93
C LEU A 416 -17.04 3.76 -10.35
N THR A 417 -16.27 4.75 -10.80
CA THR A 417 -16.81 6.05 -11.22
C THR A 417 -17.63 5.96 -12.51
N ARG A 418 -17.20 5.17 -13.51
CA ARG A 418 -17.95 4.98 -14.77
C ARG A 418 -19.27 4.25 -14.61
N ARG A 419 -19.40 3.38 -13.60
CA ARG A 419 -20.69 2.72 -13.29
C ARG A 419 -21.70 3.70 -12.71
N ARG A 420 -21.23 4.69 -11.94
CA ARG A 420 -22.06 5.70 -11.29
C ARG A 420 -22.61 6.79 -12.22
N THR A 421 -22.03 6.94 -13.42
CA THR A 421 -22.51 7.88 -14.46
C THR A 421 -23.40 7.20 -15.51
N ARG A 422 -23.69 5.89 -15.35
CA ARG A 422 -24.55 5.11 -16.25
C ARG A 422 -25.84 4.61 -15.57
N VAL A 423 -26.02 4.98 -14.31
CA VAL A 423 -27.26 4.89 -13.53
C VAL A 423 -27.70 6.33 -13.34
#